data_AF-Q13SU5-F1
#
_entry.id   AF-Q13SU5-F1
#
_cell.length_a   1.000
_cell.length_b   1.000
_cell.length_c   1.000
_cell.angle_alpha   90.00
_cell.angle_beta   90.00
_cell.angle_gamma   90.00
#
_symmetry.space_group_name_H-M   'P 1'
#
loop_
_entity.id
_entity.type
_entity.pdbx_description
1 polymer ?
#
loop_
_entity_poly.entity_id
_entity_poly.type
_entity_poly.pdbx_seq_one_letter_code
_entity_poly.pdbx_strand_id
1 'polypeptide(L)'
;MFPPRSQGELLRWARGESTQAEFAALTGVNKSTLSRYESEKLGAPTHLINHCLKRLAEYVSDHPHTEAGLEGALDNARRTVELLEGLSQK
;
A
#
# COMPACT_ATOMS: atom_id res chain seq x y z
N MET A 1 1.71 -5.75 3.16
CA MET A 1 1.47 -5.92 1.72
C MET A 1 1.20 -4.53 1.14
N PHE A 2 1.85 -4.19 0.03
CA PHE A 2 1.60 -2.94 -0.68
C PHE A 2 1.06 -3.27 -2.09
N PRO A 3 0.05 -2.56 -2.60
CA PRO A 3 -0.76 -1.58 -1.88
C PRO A 3 -1.68 -2.26 -0.85
N PRO A 4 -2.04 -1.57 0.26
CA PRO A 4 -3.02 -2.08 1.21
C PRO A 4 -4.38 -2.26 0.52
N ARG A 5 -5.04 -3.40 0.73
CA ARG A 5 -6.31 -3.78 0.09
C ARG A 5 -7.51 -3.76 1.01
N SER A 6 -7.29 -3.48 2.28
CA SER A 6 -8.32 -3.46 3.31
C SER A 6 -8.09 -2.31 4.30
N GLN A 7 -9.10 -2.00 5.12
CA GLN A 7 -8.97 -1.00 6.18
C GLN A 7 -7.85 -1.40 7.16
N GLY A 8 -7.86 -2.65 7.63
CA GLY A 8 -6.87 -3.14 8.57
C GLY A 8 -5.45 -3.11 8.00
N GLU A 9 -5.30 -3.43 6.72
CA GLU A 9 -4.03 -3.27 6.01
C GLU A 9 -3.61 -1.81 5.88
N LEU A 10 -4.51 -0.91 5.53
CA LEU A 10 -4.23 0.53 5.41
C LEU A 10 -3.76 1.13 6.74
N LEU A 11 -4.46 0.79 7.84
CA LEU A 11 -4.10 1.28 9.18
C LEU A 11 -2.74 0.74 9.63
N ARG A 12 -2.48 -0.56 9.47
CA ARG A 12 -1.19 -1.18 9.81
C ARG A 12 -0.06 -0.62 8.95
N TRP A 13 -0.30 -0.42 7.66
CA TRP A 13 0.65 0.19 6.74
C TRP A 13 0.97 1.63 7.14
N ALA A 14 -0.04 2.46 7.42
CA ALA A 14 0.14 3.85 7.80
C ALA A 14 0.83 4.01 9.16
N ARG A 15 0.59 3.08 10.09
CA ARG A 15 1.25 3.01 11.39
C ARG A 15 2.73 2.63 11.27
N GLY A 16 3.09 1.74 10.33
CA GLY A 16 4.45 1.24 10.18
C GLY A 16 4.98 0.63 11.49
N GLU A 17 6.18 1.05 11.89
CA GLU A 17 6.85 0.57 13.12
C GLU A 17 6.32 1.22 14.41
N SER A 18 5.46 2.25 14.32
CA SER A 18 4.87 2.86 15.52
C SER A 18 3.99 1.85 16.26
N THR A 19 4.00 1.91 17.59
CA THR A 19 3.08 1.12 18.41
C THR A 19 1.64 1.59 18.22
N GLN A 20 0.67 0.73 18.53
CA GLN A 20 -0.74 1.13 18.53
C GLN A 20 -1.02 2.30 19.49
N ALA A 21 -0.27 2.42 20.60
CA ALA A 21 -0.46 3.51 21.55
C ALA A 21 0.00 4.86 20.98
N GLU A 22 1.17 4.88 20.34
CA GLU A 22 1.72 6.10 19.71
C GLU A 22 0.85 6.54 18.54
N PHE A 23 0.44 5.60 17.68
CA PHE A 23 -0.40 5.92 16.52
C PHE A 23 -1.80 6.41 16.94
N ALA A 24 -2.36 5.82 18.00
CA ALA A 24 -3.62 6.27 18.58
C ALA A 24 -3.50 7.69 19.13
N ALA A 25 -2.42 8.00 19.85
CA ALA A 25 -2.15 9.35 20.36
C ALA A 25 -1.98 10.37 19.22
N LEU A 26 -1.25 10.01 18.16
CA LEU A 26 -1.03 10.86 16.99
C LEU A 26 -2.33 11.20 16.26
N THR A 27 -3.23 10.23 16.13
CA THR A 27 -4.47 10.36 15.35
C THR A 27 -5.69 10.77 16.18
N GLY A 28 -5.53 10.87 17.50
CA GLY A 28 -6.59 11.27 18.42
C GLY A 28 -7.65 10.18 18.67
N VAL A 29 -7.34 8.92 18.38
CA VAL A 29 -8.23 7.78 18.66
C VAL A 29 -7.78 7.03 19.92
N ASN A 30 -8.66 6.20 20.48
CA ASN A 30 -8.29 5.35 21.61
C ASN A 30 -7.52 4.10 21.13
N LYS A 31 -6.48 3.68 21.87
CA LYS A 31 -5.72 2.45 21.57
C LYS A 31 -6.62 1.21 21.45
N SER A 32 -7.60 1.07 22.35
CA SER A 32 -8.50 -0.09 22.37
C SER A 32 -9.41 -0.15 21.15
N THR A 33 -9.83 1.01 20.62
CA THR A 33 -10.62 1.08 19.39
C THR A 33 -9.74 0.88 18.17
N LEU A 34 -8.50 1.40 18.18
CA LEU A 34 -7.53 1.18 17.10
C LEU A 34 -7.28 -0.31 16.83
N SER A 35 -7.09 -1.11 17.88
CA SER A 35 -6.91 -2.57 17.74
C SER A 35 -8.12 -3.25 17.06
N ARG A 36 -9.34 -2.77 17.33
CA ARG A 36 -10.57 -3.27 16.68
C ARG A 36 -10.67 -2.80 15.22
N TYR A 37 -10.18 -1.60 14.90
CA TYR A 37 -10.11 -1.12 13.53
C TYR A 37 -9.10 -1.91 12.70
N GLU A 38 -7.93 -2.21 13.25
CA GLU A 38 -6.87 -2.99 12.58
C GLU A 38 -7.24 -4.46 12.37
N SER A 39 -8.04 -5.03 13.27
CA SER A 39 -8.59 -6.38 13.15
C SER A 39 -9.93 -6.43 12.41
N GLU A 40 -10.39 -5.29 11.88
CA GLU A 40 -11.64 -5.14 11.11
C GLU A 40 -12.91 -5.60 11.86
N LYS A 41 -12.82 -5.69 13.19
CA LYS A 41 -13.98 -5.93 14.06
C LYS A 41 -14.85 -4.68 14.18
N LEU A 42 -14.32 -3.51 13.83
CA LEU A 42 -15.03 -2.24 13.80
C LEU A 42 -14.55 -1.38 12.63
N GLY A 43 -15.46 -0.62 12.01
CA GLY A 43 -15.10 0.40 11.03
C GLY A 43 -14.35 1.56 11.68
N ALA A 44 -13.24 1.97 11.07
CA ALA A 44 -12.50 3.14 11.52
C ALA A 44 -13.27 4.43 11.20
N PRO A 45 -13.18 5.46 12.04
CA PRO A 45 -13.81 6.74 11.75
C PRO A 45 -13.15 7.39 10.53
N THR A 46 -13.92 8.16 9.75
CA THR A 46 -13.47 8.75 8.48
C THR A 46 -12.22 9.61 8.60
N HIS A 47 -12.04 10.34 9.71
CA HIS A 47 -10.83 11.17 9.90
C HIS A 47 -9.56 10.32 9.98
N LEU A 48 -9.63 9.12 10.57
CA LEU A 48 -8.50 8.19 10.65
C LEU A 48 -8.20 7.59 9.27
N ILE A 49 -9.23 7.22 8.52
CA ILE A 49 -9.07 6.76 7.13
C ILE A 49 -8.41 7.85 6.26
N ASN A 50 -8.91 9.08 6.33
CA ASN A 50 -8.36 10.20 5.56
C ASN A 50 -6.90 10.48 5.94
N HIS A 51 -6.54 10.38 7.22
CA HIS A 51 -5.15 10.49 7.66
C HIS A 51 -4.26 9.41 7.00
N CYS A 52 -4.71 8.15 7.00
CA CYS A 52 -3.95 7.05 6.41
C CYS A 52 -3.86 7.16 4.88
N LEU A 53 -4.94 7.57 4.21
CA LEU A 53 -4.95 7.80 2.76
C LEU A 53 -4.03 8.96 2.36
N LYS A 54 -3.94 10.02 3.16
CA LYS A 54 -3.00 11.12 2.91
C LYS A 54 -1.55 10.62 2.93
N ARG A 55 -1.18 9.83 3.94
CA ARG A 55 0.16 9.21 4.01
C ARG A 55 0.43 8.28 2.82
N LEU A 56 -0.59 7.53 2.38
CA LEU A 56 -0.49 6.67 1.20
C LEU A 56 -0.24 7.49 -0.07
N ALA A 57 -0.97 8.58 -0.25
CA ALA A 57 -0.80 9.48 -1.38
C ALA A 57 0.59 10.13 -1.37
N GLU A 58 1.07 10.60 -0.21
CA GLU A 58 2.42 11.13 -0.03
C GLU A 58 3.48 10.08 -0.40
N TYR A 59 3.37 8.85 0.13
CA TYR A 59 4.29 7.77 -0.20
C TYR A 59 4.34 7.44 -1.69
N VAL A 60 3.17 7.31 -2.35
CA VAL A 60 3.07 7.04 -3.79
C VAL A 60 3.63 8.20 -4.62
N SER A 61 3.44 9.43 -4.17
CA SER A 61 3.94 10.63 -4.86
C SER A 61 5.47 10.73 -4.76
N ASP A 62 6.02 10.39 -3.59
CA ASP A 62 7.47 10.46 -3.32
C ASP A 62 8.23 9.24 -3.85
N HIS A 63 7.54 8.11 -4.06
CA HIS A 63 8.09 6.89 -4.65
C HIS A 63 7.37 6.55 -5.96
N PRO A 64 7.53 7.38 -7.01
CA PRO A 64 6.89 7.14 -8.29
C PRO A 64 7.50 5.89 -8.95
N HIS A 65 6.90 4.72 -8.69
CA HIS A 65 6.95 3.50 -9.49
C HIS A 65 8.28 3.14 -10.17
N THR A 66 9.44 3.36 -9.56
CA THR A 66 10.72 2.94 -10.17
C THR A 66 10.82 1.42 -10.26
N GLU A 67 10.34 0.69 -9.25
CA GLU A 67 10.30 -0.78 -9.26
C GLU A 67 9.18 -1.33 -10.16
N ALA A 68 7.97 -0.75 -10.12
CA ALA A 68 6.86 -1.19 -10.96
C ALA A 68 7.06 -0.85 -12.45
N GLY A 69 7.73 0.27 -12.74
CA GLY A 69 8.10 0.66 -14.10
C GLY A 69 9.21 -0.20 -14.69
N LEU A 70 10.23 -0.54 -13.90
CA LEU A 70 11.31 -1.42 -14.33
C LEU A 70 10.81 -2.86 -14.54
N GLU A 71 10.05 -3.41 -13.59
CA GLU A 71 9.51 -4.77 -13.71
C GLU A 71 8.55 -4.87 -14.90
N GLY A 72 7.68 -3.87 -15.10
CA GLY A 72 6.82 -3.77 -16.28
C GLY A 72 7.59 -3.60 -17.60
N ALA A 73 8.69 -2.83 -17.60
CA ALA A 73 9.54 -2.68 -18.78
C ALA A 73 10.27 -3.99 -19.12
N LEU A 74 10.74 -4.73 -18.12
CA LEU A 74 11.39 -6.03 -18.29
C LEU A 74 10.42 -7.10 -18.79
N ASP A 75 9.17 -7.12 -18.29
CA ASP A 75 8.15 -8.07 -18.76
C ASP A 75 7.76 -7.79 -20.22
N ASN A 76 7.61 -6.52 -20.59
CA ASN A 76 7.39 -6.13 -21.98
C ASN A 76 8.56 -6.50 -22.89
N ALA A 77 9.81 -6.34 -22.41
CA ALA A 77 10.99 -6.74 -23.16
C ALA A 77 11.00 -8.26 -23.41
N ARG A 78 10.67 -9.08 -22.40
CA ARG A 78 10.55 -10.54 -22.55
C ARG A 78 9.54 -10.95 -23.61
N ARG A 79 8.31 -10.43 -23.54
CA ARG A 79 7.25 -10.75 -24.51
C ARG A 79 7.64 -10.34 -25.93
N THR A 80 8.35 -9.23 -26.08
CA THR A 80 8.84 -8.76 -27.38
C THR A 80 9.87 -9.72 -27.95
N VAL A 81 10.80 -10.20 -27.14
CA VAL A 81 11.81 -11.18 -27.55
C VAL A 81 11.16 -12.50 -27.97
N GLU A 82 10.23 -13.03 -27.17
CA GLU A 82 9.50 -14.26 -27.49
C GLU A 82 8.77 -14.17 -28.84
N LEU A 83 8.15 -13.02 -29.13
CA LEU A 83 7.50 -12.77 -30.42
C LEU A 83 8.51 -12.80 -31.58
N LEU A 84 9.65 -12.12 -31.44
CA LEU A 84 10.68 -12.07 -32.48
C LEU A 84 11.30 -13.44 -32.73
N GLU A 85 11.55 -14.22 -31.68
CA GLU A 85 12.03 -15.60 -31.80
C GLU A 85 11.03 -16.48 -32.57
N GLY A 86 9.73 -16.35 -32.26
CA GLY A 86 8.67 -17.07 -32.98
C GLY A 86 8.54 -16.66 -34.45
N LEU A 87 8.84 -15.41 -34.78
CA LEU A 87 8.88 -14.93 -36.17
C LEU A 87 10.14 -15.35 -36.92
N SER A 88 11.28 -15.47 -36.23
CA SER A 88 12.57 -15.88 -36.81
C SER A 88 12.66 -17.38 -37.13
N GLN A 89 11.79 -18.21 -36.54
CA GLN A 89 11.76 -19.67 -36.75
C GLN A 89 10.78 -20.12 -37.85
N LYS A 90 10.16 -19.18 -38.57
CA LYS A 90 9.34 -19.42 -39.77
C LYS A 90 10.09 -19.05 -41.04
#